data_AF-A0A146M9W0-F1
#
_entry.id   AF-A0A146M9W0-F1
#
_cell.length_a   1.000
_cell.length_b   1.000
_cell.length_c   1.000
_cell.angle_alpha   90.00
_cell.angle_beta   90.00
_cell.angle_gamma   90.00
#
_symmetry.space_group_name_H-M   'P 1'
#
loop_
_entity.id
_entity.type
_entity.pdbx_description
1 polymer ?
#
loop_
_entity_poly.entity_id
_entity_poly.type
_entity_poly.pdbx_seq_one_letter_code
_entity_poly.pdbx_strand_id
1 'polypeptide(L)'
;MCTEAHIFCRDCVKRSTAVRIGDGLVTFPCLCNCASGGVIPLESIKTVLDSNSYNKVVARIQEEEVRQADIPGIEYCQRCEYAAIPDENIIIFKCPKCDFELCRLCNRESHVPRKCGESVEEDTEKQHRKKNEEFLTTKVLRRCGGCKKPYVKTSGCDKVTCSCGTNNCYRCGASGIDYPHIDSCRGGFDPLPEQY
;
A
#
# COMPACT_ATOMS: atom_id res chain seq x y z
N MET A 1 -10.71 18.52 -23.51
CA MET A 1 -10.06 17.91 -24.70
C MET A 1 -8.58 17.71 -24.36
N CYS A 2 -7.86 16.73 -24.92
CA CYS A 2 -6.39 16.68 -24.79
C CYS A 2 -5.69 17.40 -25.95
N THR A 3 -4.36 17.52 -25.89
CA THR A 3 -3.51 18.09 -26.95
C THR A 3 -3.65 17.37 -28.30
N GLU A 4 -3.98 16.08 -28.28
CA GLU A 4 -4.19 15.24 -29.48
C GLU A 4 -5.67 15.21 -29.92
N ALA A 5 -6.45 16.22 -29.54
CA ALA A 5 -7.86 16.38 -29.89
C ALA A 5 -8.82 15.26 -29.41
N HIS A 6 -8.41 14.37 -28.49
CA HIS A 6 -9.36 13.45 -27.86
C HIS A 6 -10.33 14.20 -26.93
N ILE A 7 -11.60 13.85 -27.04
CA ILE A 7 -12.70 14.48 -26.31
C ILE A 7 -13.15 13.55 -25.18
N PHE A 8 -13.38 14.12 -24.01
CA PHE A 8 -13.79 13.38 -22.82
C PHE A 8 -15.00 14.04 -22.18
N CYS A 9 -15.77 13.25 -21.46
CA CYS A 9 -16.87 13.75 -20.66
C CYS A 9 -16.36 14.67 -19.53
N ARG A 10 -17.16 15.67 -19.14
CA ARG A 10 -16.82 16.59 -18.04
C ARG A 10 -16.48 15.83 -16.75
N ASP A 11 -17.25 14.81 -16.41
CA ASP A 11 -17.05 14.02 -15.19
C ASP A 11 -15.79 13.14 -15.23
N CYS A 12 -15.37 12.76 -16.43
CA CYS A 12 -14.16 11.98 -16.67
C CYS A 12 -12.91 12.83 -16.37
N VAL A 13 -12.89 14.06 -16.90
CA VAL A 13 -11.82 15.03 -16.66
C VAL A 13 -11.77 15.44 -15.18
N LYS A 14 -12.93 15.72 -14.57
CA LYS A 14 -13.06 16.03 -13.13
C LYS A 14 -12.44 14.95 -12.26
N ARG A 15 -12.89 13.70 -12.42
CA ARG A 15 -12.43 12.58 -11.59
C ARG A 15 -10.96 12.31 -11.80
N SER A 16 -10.49 12.30 -13.04
CA SER A 16 -9.06 12.11 -13.32
C SER A 16 -8.20 13.20 -12.68
N THR A 17 -8.61 14.46 -12.79
CA THR A 17 -7.89 15.60 -12.18
C THR A 17 -7.86 15.45 -10.65
N ALA A 18 -9.00 15.12 -10.04
CA ALA A 18 -9.09 14.92 -8.59
C ALA A 18 -8.21 13.77 -8.10
N VAL A 19 -8.18 12.64 -8.82
CA VAL A 19 -7.31 11.50 -8.51
C VAL A 19 -5.85 11.89 -8.62
N ARG A 20 -5.43 12.52 -9.72
CA ARG A 20 -4.04 12.99 -9.92
C ARG A 20 -3.58 13.89 -8.77
N ILE A 21 -4.39 14.87 -8.41
CA ILE A 21 -4.08 15.78 -7.28
C ILE A 21 -4.08 15.04 -5.94
N GLY A 22 -4.99 14.09 -5.74
CA GLY A 22 -5.01 13.22 -4.56
C GLY A 22 -3.75 12.36 -4.43
N ASP A 23 -3.19 11.92 -5.55
CA ASP A 23 -1.93 11.18 -5.63
C ASP A 23 -0.69 12.09 -5.52
N GLY A 24 -0.87 13.41 -5.37
CA GLY A 24 0.23 14.39 -5.33
C GLY A 24 0.86 14.67 -6.69
N LEU A 25 0.22 14.28 -7.79
CA LEU A 25 0.70 14.48 -9.15
C LEU A 25 0.11 15.75 -9.76
N VAL A 26 0.95 16.53 -10.43
CA VAL A 26 0.58 17.78 -11.11
C VAL A 26 0.50 17.64 -12.63
N THR A 27 0.61 16.42 -13.15
CA THR A 27 0.49 16.11 -14.59
C THR A 27 -0.84 15.44 -14.91
N PHE A 28 -1.45 15.82 -16.04
CA PHE A 28 -2.78 15.38 -16.43
C PHE A 28 -2.73 14.67 -17.78
N PRO A 29 -2.39 13.37 -17.83
CA PRO A 29 -2.27 12.64 -19.09
C PRO A 29 -3.62 12.45 -19.78
N CYS A 30 -3.56 12.29 -21.10
CA CYS A 30 -4.67 11.84 -21.95
C CYS A 30 -5.25 10.51 -21.43
N LEU A 31 -6.57 10.43 -21.32
CA LEU A 31 -7.26 9.24 -20.79
C LEU A 31 -7.30 8.07 -21.78
N CYS A 32 -7.02 8.32 -23.06
CA CYS A 32 -7.07 7.30 -24.13
C CYS A 32 -5.69 6.70 -24.47
N ASN A 33 -4.69 6.82 -23.59
CA ASN A 33 -3.33 6.36 -23.82
C ASN A 33 -2.80 6.81 -25.21
N CYS A 34 -2.80 8.13 -25.41
CA CYS A 34 -2.32 8.76 -26.63
C CYS A 34 -0.90 8.27 -26.96
N ALA A 35 -0.66 7.76 -28.18
CA ALA A 35 0.64 7.23 -28.60
C ALA A 35 1.78 8.27 -28.50
N SER A 36 1.45 9.55 -28.63
CA SER A 36 2.34 10.70 -28.51
C SER A 36 2.53 11.22 -27.08
N GLY A 37 1.88 10.61 -26.07
CA GLY A 37 1.96 11.08 -24.68
C GLY A 37 1.16 12.36 -24.40
N GLY A 38 0.10 12.61 -25.17
CA GLY A 38 -0.73 13.80 -25.02
C GLY A 38 -1.27 14.04 -23.61
N VAL A 39 -1.55 15.31 -23.29
CA VAL A 39 -2.02 15.76 -21.97
C VAL A 39 -3.33 16.51 -22.08
N ILE A 40 -4.08 16.60 -20.98
CA ILE A 40 -5.25 17.46 -20.85
C ILE A 40 -4.76 18.85 -20.43
N PRO A 41 -4.91 19.89 -21.28
CA PRO A 41 -4.46 21.25 -20.94
C PRO A 41 -5.22 21.83 -19.75
N LEU A 42 -4.59 22.76 -19.04
CA LEU A 42 -5.18 23.42 -17.87
C LEU A 42 -6.44 24.22 -18.23
N GLU A 43 -6.53 24.74 -19.46
CA GLU A 43 -7.70 25.42 -19.99
C GLU A 43 -8.89 24.46 -20.05
N SER A 44 -8.66 23.22 -20.51
CA SER A 44 -9.69 22.19 -20.50
C SER A 44 -10.12 21.87 -19.06
N ILE A 45 -9.19 21.80 -18.11
CA ILE A 45 -9.50 21.53 -16.70
C ILE A 45 -10.30 22.70 -16.08
N LYS A 46 -9.91 23.95 -16.39
CA LYS A 46 -10.57 25.18 -15.92
C LYS A 46 -12.03 25.25 -16.35
N THR A 47 -12.36 24.82 -17.58
CA THR A 47 -13.74 24.83 -18.06
C THR A 47 -14.64 23.82 -17.33
N VAL A 48 -14.04 22.82 -16.68
CA VAL A 48 -14.76 21.70 -16.07
C VAL A 48 -14.87 21.86 -14.55
N LEU A 49 -13.80 22.29 -13.87
CA LEU A 49 -13.77 22.51 -12.42
C LEU A 49 -14.44 23.82 -11.99
N ASP A 50 -14.89 23.87 -10.73
CA ASP A 50 -15.25 25.12 -10.08
C ASP A 50 -14.00 25.93 -9.70
N SER A 51 -14.18 27.22 -9.42
CA SER A 51 -13.08 28.15 -9.12
C SER A 51 -12.22 27.72 -7.92
N ASN A 52 -12.81 27.15 -6.87
CA ASN A 52 -12.06 26.74 -5.68
C ASN A 52 -11.18 25.54 -6.00
N SER A 53 -11.76 24.50 -6.61
CA SER A 53 -11.01 23.31 -7.02
C SER A 53 -9.91 23.64 -8.02
N TYR A 54 -10.18 24.51 -9.00
CA TYR A 54 -9.18 24.93 -9.97
C TYR A 54 -8.01 25.69 -9.33
N ASN A 55 -8.29 26.61 -8.40
CA ASN A 55 -7.24 27.33 -7.68
C ASN A 55 -6.33 26.39 -6.88
N LYS A 56 -6.88 25.32 -6.28
CA LYS A 56 -6.09 24.28 -5.61
C LYS A 56 -5.16 23.54 -6.58
N VAL A 57 -5.64 23.22 -7.79
CA VAL A 57 -4.80 22.61 -8.83
C VAL A 57 -3.62 23.52 -9.18
N VAL A 58 -3.89 24.80 -9.43
CA VAL A 58 -2.85 25.78 -9.79
C VAL A 58 -1.84 25.99 -8.67
N ALA A 59 -2.31 26.09 -7.42
CA ALA A 59 -1.43 26.21 -6.25
C ALA A 59 -0.47 25.01 -6.12
N ARG A 60 -0.96 23.78 -6.37
CA ARG A 60 -0.14 22.57 -6.36
C ARG A 60 0.90 22.55 -7.49
N ILE A 61 0.53 23.00 -8.68
CA ILE A 61 1.49 23.12 -9.81
C ILE A 61 2.61 24.08 -9.44
N GLN A 62 2.28 25.25 -8.89
CA GLN A 62 3.27 26.23 -8.46
C GLN A 62 4.18 25.69 -7.35
N GLU A 63 3.61 24.98 -6.37
CA GLU A 63 4.38 24.33 -5.30
C GLU A 63 5.40 23.34 -5.88
N GLU A 64 4.99 22.52 -6.85
CA GLU A 64 5.87 21.56 -7.49
C GLU A 64 6.92 22.23 -8.41
N GLU A 65 6.58 23.31 -9.11
CA GLU A 65 7.54 24.10 -9.89
C GLU A 65 8.63 24.70 -8.99
N VAL A 66 8.27 25.24 -7.82
CA VAL A 66 9.23 25.76 -6.84
C VAL A 66 10.07 24.63 -6.25
N ARG A 67 9.48 23.45 -6.02
CA ARG A 67 10.21 22.25 -5.61
C ARG A 67 11.22 21.80 -6.67
N GLN A 68 10.84 21.83 -7.94
CA GLN A 68 11.69 21.44 -9.07
C GLN A 68 12.73 22.50 -9.46
N ALA A 69 12.58 23.75 -9.00
CA ALA A 69 13.55 24.81 -9.20
C ALA A 69 14.88 24.61 -8.45
N ASP A 70 14.99 23.52 -7.66
CA ASP A 70 16.19 23.12 -6.91
C ASP A 70 16.86 24.29 -6.17
N ILE A 71 16.03 25.11 -5.50
CA ILE A 71 16.52 26.26 -4.73
C ILE A 71 17.46 25.72 -3.63
N PRO A 72 18.77 26.04 -3.67
CA PRO A 72 19.72 25.43 -2.75
C PRO A 72 19.35 25.71 -1.30
N GLY A 73 19.21 24.65 -0.50
CA GLY A 73 18.98 24.74 0.94
C GLY A 73 17.54 24.99 1.37
N ILE A 74 16.56 24.99 0.45
CA ILE A 74 15.14 25.10 0.85
C ILE A 74 14.65 23.78 1.48
N GLU A 75 14.00 23.89 2.63
CA GLU A 75 13.36 22.78 3.33
C GLU A 75 11.84 22.95 3.32
N TYR A 76 11.14 21.89 2.95
CA TYR A 76 9.67 21.84 2.89
C TYR A 76 9.11 21.09 4.11
N CYS A 77 8.09 21.64 4.74
CA CYS A 77 7.33 20.94 5.76
C CYS A 77 6.55 19.77 5.15
N GLN A 78 6.65 18.57 5.72
CA GLN A 78 5.91 17.40 5.24
C GLN A 78 4.45 17.33 5.72
N ARG A 79 4.01 18.27 6.57
CA ARG A 79 2.64 18.32 7.11
C ARG A 79 1.82 19.51 6.63
N CYS A 80 2.44 20.53 6.04
CA CYS A 80 1.74 21.72 5.54
C CYS A 80 2.55 22.44 4.45
N GLU A 81 1.97 23.48 3.86
CA GLU A 81 2.55 24.25 2.74
C GLU A 81 3.68 25.23 3.16
N TYR A 82 4.29 25.04 4.33
CA TYR A 82 5.39 25.91 4.79
C TYR A 82 6.73 25.44 4.23
N ALA A 83 7.54 26.38 3.73
CA ALA A 83 8.91 26.14 3.30
C ALA A 83 9.80 27.30 3.76
N ALA A 84 11.06 27.00 4.12
CA ALA A 84 12.05 28.02 4.46
C ALA A 84 13.46 27.49 4.20
N ILE A 85 14.45 28.40 4.17
CA ILE A 85 15.88 28.06 4.07
C ILE A 85 16.46 28.19 5.49
N PRO A 86 16.55 27.09 6.26
CA PRO A 86 17.22 27.11 7.56
C PRO A 86 18.75 27.22 7.40
N ASP A 87 19.43 27.73 8.42
CA ASP A 87 20.89 27.80 8.46
C ASP A 87 21.53 26.41 8.22
N GLU A 88 22.70 26.38 7.59
CA GLU A 88 23.40 25.14 7.22
C GLU A 88 23.69 24.22 8.44
N ASN A 89 23.88 24.82 9.63
CA ASN A 89 24.19 24.08 10.86
C ASN A 89 22.97 23.50 11.57
N ILE A 90 21.75 23.82 11.12
CA ILE A 90 20.52 23.32 11.73
C ILE A 90 20.24 21.92 11.19
N ILE A 91 20.27 20.91 12.05
CA ILE A 91 19.96 19.51 11.67
C ILE A 91 18.44 19.25 11.67
N ILE A 92 17.71 19.96 12.53
CA ILE A 92 16.26 19.81 12.72
C ILE A 92 15.54 21.03 12.19
N PHE A 93 14.76 20.84 11.13
CA PHE A 93 13.86 21.86 10.64
C PHE A 93 12.57 21.84 11.46
N LYS A 94 12.25 22.94 12.14
CA LYS A 94 11.01 23.10 12.89
C LYS A 94 10.03 23.99 12.11
N CYS A 95 8.87 23.45 11.78
CA CYS A 95 7.81 24.21 11.12
C CYS A 95 7.12 25.16 12.11
N PRO A 96 7.11 26.48 11.87
CA PRO A 96 6.44 27.44 12.75
C PRO A 96 4.92 27.45 12.60
N LYS A 97 4.35 26.77 11.59
CA LYS A 97 2.90 26.72 11.36
C LYS A 97 2.21 25.53 12.04
N CYS A 98 2.86 24.37 12.08
CA CYS A 98 2.23 23.14 12.56
C CYS A 98 3.07 22.36 13.58
N ASP A 99 4.16 22.97 14.07
CA ASP A 99 5.11 22.41 15.04
C ASP A 99 5.75 21.07 14.64
N PHE A 100 5.61 20.67 13.36
CA PHE A 100 6.27 19.49 12.84
C PHE A 100 7.78 19.69 12.77
N GLU A 101 8.53 18.72 13.29
CA GLU A 101 9.98 18.72 13.26
C GLU A 101 10.48 17.65 12.28
N LEU A 102 11.32 18.06 11.35
CA LEU A 102 11.90 17.23 10.29
C LEU A 102 13.41 17.09 10.52
N CYS A 103 13.93 15.87 10.46
CA CYS A 103 15.36 15.63 10.39
C CYS A 103 15.88 15.86 8.97
N ARG A 104 16.68 16.91 8.76
CA ARG A 104 17.25 17.28 7.44
C ARG A 104 18.29 16.29 6.92
N LEU A 105 18.81 15.41 7.78
CA LEU A 105 19.76 14.37 7.38
C LEU A 105 19.10 13.18 6.68
N CYS A 106 17.86 12.83 7.07
CA CYS A 106 17.16 11.67 6.52
C CYS A 106 15.76 11.96 5.99
N ASN A 107 15.31 13.21 6.02
CA ASN A 107 14.00 13.67 5.56
C ASN A 107 12.82 12.90 6.18
N ARG A 108 12.91 12.58 7.47
CA ARG A 108 11.85 11.94 8.26
C ARG A 108 11.53 12.77 9.50
N GLU A 109 10.41 12.47 10.16
CA GLU A 109 10.06 13.08 11.44
C GLU A 109 11.23 13.02 12.42
N SER A 110 11.46 14.13 13.14
CA SER A 110 12.56 14.28 14.08
C SER A 110 12.58 13.13 15.08
N HIS A 111 13.70 12.42 15.11
CA HIS A 111 13.91 11.27 15.97
C HIS A 111 14.94 11.57 17.09
N VAL A 112 15.33 12.84 17.27
CA VAL A 112 16.29 13.27 18.31
C VAL A 112 15.78 12.83 19.69
N PRO A 113 16.64 12.24 20.55
CA PRO A 113 18.10 12.13 20.44
C PRO A 113 18.64 10.90 19.66
N ARG A 114 17.78 10.10 19.02
CA ARG A 114 18.21 8.90 18.26
C ARG A 114 18.95 9.27 16.98
N LYS A 115 19.80 8.37 16.49
CA LYS A 115 20.54 8.56 15.23
C LYS A 115 19.69 8.18 14.03
N CYS A 116 19.98 8.79 12.88
CA CYS A 116 19.37 8.39 11.61
C CYS A 116 19.65 6.91 11.34
N GLY A 117 18.63 6.14 10.99
CA GLY A 117 18.79 4.71 10.66
C GLY A 117 18.70 3.75 11.84
N GLU A 118 18.64 4.25 13.07
CA GLU A 118 18.11 3.47 14.19
C GLU A 118 16.62 3.27 13.92
N SER A 119 16.24 2.05 13.51
CA SER A 119 14.84 1.69 13.34
C SER A 119 14.14 1.95 14.68
N VAL A 120 13.06 2.71 14.64
CA VAL A 120 12.02 2.56 15.66
C VAL A 120 11.63 1.10 15.54
N GLU A 121 11.95 0.30 16.55
CA GLU A 121 11.30 -0.99 16.75
C GLU A 121 9.81 -0.68 16.95
N GLU A 122 9.09 -0.47 15.84
CA GLU A 122 7.67 -0.18 15.83
C GLU A 122 6.94 -1.41 16.36
N ASP A 123 6.43 -1.26 17.59
CA ASP A 123 5.49 -2.13 18.28
C ASP A 123 5.73 -3.63 18.07
N THR A 124 6.63 -4.17 18.88
CA THR A 124 6.73 -5.62 19.13
C THR A 124 5.35 -6.24 19.31
N GLU A 125 4.39 -5.55 19.93
CA GLU A 125 3.02 -6.02 20.12
C GLU A 125 2.20 -6.18 18.81
N LYS A 126 2.40 -5.32 17.80
CA LYS A 126 1.75 -5.45 16.48
C LYS A 126 2.41 -6.57 15.67
N GLN A 127 3.73 -6.71 15.74
CA GLN A 127 4.42 -7.83 15.10
C GLN A 127 4.09 -9.17 15.77
N HIS A 128 3.95 -9.22 17.10
CA HIS A 128 3.52 -10.41 17.82
C HIS A 128 2.08 -10.80 17.46
N ARG A 129 1.14 -9.84 17.38
CA ARG A 129 -0.22 -10.10 16.88
C ARG A 129 -0.21 -10.64 15.45
N LYS A 130 0.51 -9.98 14.54
CA LYS A 130 0.56 -10.38 13.13
C LYS A 130 1.21 -11.77 12.95
N LYS A 131 2.28 -12.06 13.69
CA LYS A 131 2.91 -13.39 13.72
C LYS A 131 1.98 -14.45 14.32
N ASN A 132 1.22 -14.14 15.37
CA ASN A 132 0.24 -15.06 15.93
C ASN A 132 -0.91 -15.33 14.95
N GLU A 133 -1.47 -14.31 14.32
CA GLU A 133 -2.55 -14.46 13.33
C GLU A 133 -2.09 -15.27 12.11
N GLU A 134 -0.88 -15.01 11.58
CA GLU A 134 -0.30 -15.78 10.49
C GLU A 134 0.02 -17.23 10.91
N PHE A 135 0.47 -17.45 12.14
CA PHE A 135 0.74 -18.79 12.69
C PHE A 135 -0.54 -19.60 12.91
N LEU A 136 -1.59 -18.98 13.46
CA LEU A 136 -2.91 -19.61 13.64
C LEU A 136 -3.52 -19.97 12.28
N THR A 137 -3.47 -19.07 11.31
CA THR A 137 -3.97 -19.31 9.95
C THR A 137 -3.21 -20.45 9.27
N THR A 138 -1.88 -20.50 9.41
CA THR A 138 -1.04 -21.54 8.79
C THR A 138 -1.25 -22.91 9.42
N LYS A 139 -1.52 -22.99 10.73
CA LYS A 139 -1.72 -24.27 11.42
C LYS A 139 -3.13 -24.87 11.23
N VAL A 140 -4.11 -24.08 10.81
CA VAL A 140 -5.45 -24.59 10.43
C VAL A 140 -5.45 -25.15 8.99
N LEU A 141 -4.51 -24.73 8.15
CA LEU A 141 -4.40 -25.13 6.75
C LEU A 141 -3.55 -26.40 6.59
N ARG A 142 -4.20 -27.52 6.24
CA ARG A 142 -3.50 -28.73 5.78
C ARG A 142 -2.99 -28.51 4.35
N ARG A 143 -1.95 -29.23 3.92
CA ARG A 143 -1.42 -29.15 2.54
C ARG A 143 -1.54 -30.48 1.82
N CYS A 144 -1.98 -30.45 0.57
CA CYS A 144 -2.12 -31.66 -0.25
C CYS A 144 -0.75 -32.32 -0.46
N GLY A 145 -0.61 -33.64 -0.29
CA GLY A 145 0.67 -34.31 -0.53
C GLY A 145 1.11 -34.23 -1.99
N GLY A 146 0.16 -34.29 -2.93
CA GLY A 146 0.42 -34.22 -4.38
C GLY A 146 0.83 -32.85 -4.93
N CYS A 147 0.10 -31.77 -4.59
CA CYS A 147 0.35 -30.43 -5.17
C CYS A 147 0.68 -29.33 -4.15
N LYS A 148 0.77 -29.68 -2.86
CA LYS A 148 1.05 -28.76 -1.73
C LYS A 148 0.05 -27.59 -1.54
N LYS A 149 -1.04 -27.55 -2.32
CA LYS A 149 -2.13 -26.59 -2.17
C LYS A 149 -2.75 -26.70 -0.76
N PRO A 150 -2.96 -25.59 -0.06
CA PRO A 150 -3.57 -25.60 1.26
C PRO A 150 -5.08 -25.93 1.16
N TYR A 151 -5.58 -26.66 2.15
CA TYR A 151 -6.99 -27.04 2.28
C TYR A 151 -7.40 -27.10 3.75
N VAL A 152 -8.69 -26.90 4.01
CA VAL A 152 -9.32 -27.02 5.33
C VAL A 152 -10.35 -28.14 5.30
N LYS A 153 -10.71 -28.68 6.47
CA LYS A 153 -11.77 -29.69 6.57
C LYS A 153 -13.11 -29.03 6.26
N THR A 154 -13.80 -29.51 5.24
CA THR A 154 -15.23 -29.30 5.07
C THR A 154 -15.96 -30.30 5.96
N SER A 155 -16.90 -29.84 6.78
CA SER A 155 -17.60 -30.63 7.80
C SER A 155 -18.06 -32.00 7.30
N GLY A 156 -17.79 -33.06 8.07
CA GLY A 156 -18.42 -34.38 7.90
C GLY A 156 -17.59 -35.48 7.22
N CYS A 157 -16.44 -35.19 6.59
CA CYS A 157 -15.59 -36.21 5.97
C CYS A 157 -14.09 -35.96 6.21
N ASP A 158 -13.37 -36.99 6.64
CA ASP A 158 -11.92 -36.93 6.85
C ASP A 158 -11.10 -37.23 5.58
N LYS A 159 -11.76 -37.64 4.50
CA LYS A 159 -11.15 -37.78 3.17
C LYS A 159 -11.36 -36.48 2.39
N VAL A 160 -10.26 -35.76 2.11
CA VAL A 160 -10.28 -34.53 1.31
C VAL A 160 -9.68 -34.79 -0.06
N THR A 161 -10.51 -34.70 -1.11
CA THR A 161 -10.04 -34.75 -2.50
C THR A 161 -9.59 -33.36 -2.93
N CYS A 162 -8.31 -33.23 -3.24
CA CYS A 162 -7.75 -31.99 -3.76
C CYS A 162 -8.16 -31.78 -5.23
N SER A 163 -8.15 -30.53 -5.70
CA SER A 163 -8.38 -30.21 -7.12
C SER A 163 -7.36 -30.85 -8.07
N CYS A 164 -6.21 -31.30 -7.57
CA CYS A 164 -5.24 -32.09 -8.36
C CYS A 164 -5.60 -33.58 -8.45
N GLY A 165 -6.72 -34.02 -7.87
CA GLY A 165 -7.17 -35.41 -7.85
C GLY A 165 -6.62 -36.26 -6.70
N THR A 166 -5.65 -35.77 -5.92
CA THR A 166 -5.10 -36.51 -4.79
C THR A 166 -6.06 -36.51 -3.60
N ASN A 167 -6.37 -37.68 -3.06
CA ASN A 167 -7.11 -37.84 -1.80
C ASN A 167 -6.15 -37.74 -0.61
N ASN A 168 -6.49 -36.94 0.39
CA ASN A 168 -5.67 -36.72 1.57
C ASN A 168 -6.51 -37.03 2.83
N CYS A 169 -5.87 -37.64 3.82
CA CYS A 169 -6.46 -37.88 5.14
C CYS A 169 -6.31 -36.64 6.01
N TYR A 170 -7.42 -36.08 6.48
CA TYR A 170 -7.40 -34.95 7.39
C TYR A 170 -6.88 -35.35 8.79
N ARG A 171 -7.03 -36.62 9.21
CA ARG A 171 -6.61 -37.09 10.54
C ARG A 171 -5.09 -37.23 10.67
N CYS A 172 -4.45 -37.88 9.71
CA CYS A 172 -3.02 -38.21 9.78
C CYS A 172 -2.15 -37.51 8.72
N GLY A 173 -2.73 -36.80 7.75
CA GLY A 173 -1.97 -36.16 6.66
C GLY A 173 -1.51 -37.09 5.53
N ALA A 174 -1.85 -38.38 5.59
CA ALA A 174 -1.54 -39.33 4.51
C ALA A 174 -2.18 -38.90 3.18
N SER A 175 -1.50 -39.16 2.07
CA SER A 175 -1.92 -38.76 0.72
C SER A 175 -2.05 -39.99 -0.18
N GLY A 176 -2.91 -39.90 -1.20
CA GLY A 176 -3.25 -41.05 -2.05
C GLY A 176 -4.14 -42.08 -1.36
N ILE A 177 -4.89 -41.65 -0.33
CA ILE A 177 -5.71 -42.57 0.48
C ILE A 177 -7.03 -42.96 -0.20
N ASP A 178 -7.57 -44.09 0.21
CA ASP A 178 -8.90 -44.60 -0.12
C ASP A 178 -9.83 -44.55 1.12
N TYR A 179 -11.06 -45.05 0.98
CA TYR A 179 -12.02 -45.08 2.10
C TYR A 179 -11.61 -46.03 3.24
N PRO A 180 -11.12 -47.27 2.99
CA PRO A 180 -10.63 -48.17 4.04
C PRO A 180 -9.56 -47.57 4.97
N HIS A 181 -8.73 -46.67 4.44
CA HIS A 181 -7.80 -45.90 5.25
C HIS A 181 -8.51 -45.07 6.34
N ILE A 182 -9.66 -44.45 6.04
CA ILE A 182 -10.38 -43.58 6.99
C ILE A 182 -10.92 -44.37 8.19
N ASP A 183 -11.46 -45.56 7.94
CA ASP A 183 -12.06 -46.42 8.97
C ASP A 183 -11.01 -46.99 9.95
N SER A 184 -9.79 -47.22 9.45
CA SER A 184 -8.66 -47.76 10.22
C SER A 184 -7.65 -46.70 10.66
N CYS A 185 -7.85 -45.43 10.31
CA CYS A 185 -6.93 -44.35 10.64
C CYS A 185 -6.96 -44.04 12.13
N ARG A 186 -5.87 -44.36 12.84
CA ARG A 186 -5.70 -44.06 14.27
C ARG A 186 -5.34 -42.59 14.57
N GLY A 187 -5.25 -41.74 13.55
CA GLY A 187 -4.70 -40.38 13.70
C GLY A 187 -3.20 -40.41 14.02
N GLY A 188 -2.59 -39.22 14.11
CA GLY A 188 -1.16 -39.10 14.38
C GLY A 188 -0.48 -37.85 13.83
N PHE A 189 -1.26 -36.85 13.40
CA PHE A 189 -0.73 -35.54 13.04
C PHE A 189 -1.14 -34.58 14.16
N ASP A 190 -0.15 -34.00 14.84
CA ASP A 190 -0.30 -33.25 16.08
C ASP A 190 -1.59 -32.40 16.14
N PRO A 191 -2.37 -32.46 17.23
CA PRO A 191 -3.42 -31.50 17.45
C PRO A 191 -2.79 -30.11 17.61
N LEU A 192 -3.43 -29.12 16.98
CA LEU A 192 -3.30 -27.73 17.40
C LEU A 192 -3.39 -27.68 18.94
N PRO A 193 -2.52 -26.94 19.64
CA PRO A 193 -2.64 -26.82 21.09
C PRO A 193 -4.05 -26.31 21.42
N GLU A 194 -4.84 -27.14 22.10
CA GLU A 194 -6.08 -26.73 22.75
C GLU A 194 -5.68 -25.79 23.90
N GLN A 195 -5.86 -24.49 23.66
CA GLN A 195 -6.18 -23.43 24.62
C GLN A 195 -5.77 -22.10 23.98
N TYR A 196 -6.75 -21.31 23.59
CA TYR A 196 -6.95 -19.87 23.89
C TYR A 196 -8.20 -19.39 23.16
#